data_AF-A0A1R2BD74-F1
#
_entry.id   AF-A0A1R2BD74-F1
#
_cell.length_a   1.000
_cell.length_b   1.000
_cell.length_c   1.000
_cell.angle_alpha   90.00
_cell.angle_beta   90.00
_cell.angle_gamma   90.00
#
_symmetry.space_group_name_H-M   'P 1'
#
loop_
_entity.id
_entity.type
_entity.pdbx_description
1 polymer ?
#
loop_
_entity_poly.entity_id
_entity_poly.type
_entity_poly.pdbx_seq_one_letter_code
_entity_poly.pdbx_strand_id
1 'polypeptide(L)'
;MVLIQDVYRYLLRPLERTLKTWEQGSGFKSKIGRIFRIGNIGPGVIETIAKLMNNYYMWLFYVTQRPWGPLYKRLFEFDMHPTKITYPFFTHGWILMAWFGNNFVEDIYNERMVSANPDYVQYYVRKYNRLLPHNILNWRTSAHYIEINRIYSVEMNKKANILIRQIYQDKEREKCLALNSQN
;
A
#
# COMPACT_ATOMS: atom_id res chain seq x y z
N MET A 1 -2.53 -11.94 -26.41
CA MET A 1 -2.66 -11.55 -24.99
C MET A 1 -2.50 -12.82 -24.18
N VAL A 2 -1.32 -13.05 -23.58
CA VAL A 2 -1.04 -14.29 -22.83
C VAL A 2 -1.79 -14.19 -21.51
N LEU A 3 -2.81 -15.02 -21.33
CA LEU A 3 -3.52 -15.09 -20.05
C LEU A 3 -2.55 -15.69 -19.03
N ILE A 4 -2.57 -15.20 -17.79
CA ILE A 4 -1.83 -15.77 -16.65
C ILE A 4 -2.01 -17.30 -16.57
N GLN A 5 -3.17 -17.79 -17.03
CA GLN A 5 -3.49 -19.21 -17.18
C GLN A 5 -2.52 -19.99 -18.09
N ASP A 6 -2.04 -19.39 -19.18
CA ASP A 6 -1.11 -20.02 -20.11
C ASP A 6 0.28 -20.20 -19.49
N VAL A 7 0.70 -19.24 -18.65
CA VAL A 7 1.96 -19.32 -17.88
C VAL A 7 1.87 -20.42 -16.82
N TYR A 8 0.77 -20.48 -16.06
CA TYR A 8 0.57 -21.56 -15.08
C TYR A 8 0.47 -22.94 -15.74
N ARG A 9 -0.16 -23.06 -16.91
CA ARG A 9 -0.16 -24.32 -17.67
C ARG A 9 1.23 -24.73 -18.09
N TYR A 10 2.04 -23.79 -18.60
CA TYR A 10 3.40 -24.11 -18.99
C TYR A 10 4.21 -24.67 -17.80
N LEU A 11 4.07 -24.05 -16.62
CA LEU A 11 4.73 -24.50 -15.38
C LEU A 11 4.20 -25.85 -14.87
N LEU A 12 2.90 -26.12 -14.99
CA LEU A 12 2.25 -27.32 -14.45
C LEU A 12 2.17 -28.50 -15.43
N ARG A 13 2.67 -28.36 -16.67
CA ARG A 13 2.75 -29.42 -17.69
C ARG A 13 3.27 -30.79 -17.21
N PRO A 14 4.38 -30.88 -16.44
CA PRO A 14 4.85 -32.19 -15.98
C PRO A 14 3.86 -32.84 -15.01
N LEU A 15 3.18 -32.04 -14.19
CA LEU A 15 2.18 -32.50 -13.21
C LEU A 15 0.85 -32.87 -13.90
N GLU A 16 0.48 -32.16 -14.97
CA GLU A 16 -0.66 -32.52 -15.82
C GLU A 16 -0.46 -33.90 -16.46
N ARG A 17 0.75 -34.23 -16.92
CA ARG A 17 1.05 -35.54 -17.51
C ARG A 17 0.89 -36.68 -16.51
N THR A 18 1.42 -36.52 -15.29
CA THR A 18 1.30 -37.55 -14.25
C THR A 18 -0.14 -37.77 -13.83
N LEU A 19 -0.91 -36.70 -13.67
CA LEU A 19 -2.33 -36.79 -13.31
C LEU A 19 -3.18 -37.43 -14.41
N LYS A 20 -2.88 -37.18 -15.69
CA LYS A 20 -3.54 -37.89 -16.81
C LYS A 20 -3.24 -39.39 -16.82
N THR A 21 -2.00 -39.78 -16.50
CA THR A 21 -1.65 -41.19 -16.34
C THR A 21 -2.40 -41.82 -15.17
N TRP A 22 -2.60 -41.06 -14.08
CA TRP A 22 -3.35 -41.54 -12.91
C TRP A 22 -4.85 -41.67 -13.20
N GLU A 23 -5.42 -40.76 -14.00
CA GLU A 23 -6.83 -40.79 -14.43
C GLU A 23 -7.18 -42.08 -15.19
N GLN A 24 -6.26 -42.58 -16.02
CA GLN A 24 -6.41 -43.82 -16.79
C GLN A 24 -6.24 -45.09 -15.95
N GLY A 25 -5.70 -44.99 -14.74
CA GLY A 25 -5.55 -46.12 -13.83
C GLY A 25 -6.86 -46.56 -13.18
N SER A 26 -6.80 -47.62 -12.36
CA SER A 26 -7.92 -48.08 -11.53
C SER A 26 -7.67 -47.78 -10.04
N GLY A 27 -8.75 -47.72 -9.25
CA GLY A 27 -8.67 -47.54 -7.79
C GLY A 27 -8.49 -46.10 -7.31
N PHE A 28 -7.86 -45.93 -6.13
CA PHE A 28 -7.75 -44.64 -5.43
C PHE A 28 -6.95 -43.59 -6.23
N LYS A 29 -5.90 -44.01 -6.94
CA LYS A 29 -5.11 -43.13 -7.83
C LYS A 29 -5.95 -42.55 -8.97
N SER A 30 -6.89 -43.34 -9.52
CA SER A 30 -7.84 -42.88 -10.53
C SER A 30 -8.79 -41.81 -10.00
N LYS A 31 -9.29 -42.00 -8.77
CA LYS A 31 -10.16 -41.01 -8.11
C LYS A 31 -9.42 -39.68 -7.89
N ILE A 32 -8.16 -39.73 -7.45
CA ILE A 32 -7.32 -38.53 -7.27
C ILE A 32 -7.04 -37.85 -8.62
N GLY A 33 -6.66 -38.60 -9.65
CA GLY A 33 -6.39 -38.05 -10.99
C GLY A 33 -7.62 -37.32 -11.58
N ARG A 34 -8.83 -37.85 -11.35
CA ARG A 34 -10.09 -37.22 -11.79
C ARG A 34 -10.44 -35.96 -11.00
N ILE A 35 -10.20 -35.93 -9.69
CA ILE A 35 -10.49 -34.77 -8.82
C ILE A 35 -9.56 -33.60 -9.14
N PHE A 36 -8.27 -33.88 -9.37
CA PHE A 36 -7.24 -32.87 -9.63
C PHE A 36 -6.99 -32.62 -11.12
N ARG A 37 -7.95 -32.94 -11.99
CA ARG A 37 -7.78 -32.78 -13.44
C ARG A 37 -7.45 -31.31 -13.79
N ILE A 38 -6.20 -31.09 -14.22
CA ILE A 38 -5.73 -29.79 -14.69
C ILE A 38 -6.23 -29.62 -16.14
N GLY A 39 -7.42 -29.03 -16.27
CA GLY A 39 -8.01 -28.65 -17.55
C GLY A 39 -8.03 -27.13 -17.74
N ASN A 40 -8.71 -26.68 -18.79
CA ASN A 40 -9.10 -25.27 -18.86
C ASN A 40 -10.00 -24.99 -17.66
N ILE A 41 -9.48 -24.27 -16.66
CA ILE A 41 -10.29 -23.71 -15.60
C ILE A 41 -11.41 -22.93 -16.28
N GLY A 42 -12.67 -23.38 -16.10
CA GLY A 42 -13.82 -22.63 -16.57
C GLY A 42 -13.71 -21.19 -16.07
N PRO A 43 -14.03 -20.18 -16.90
CA PRO A 43 -14.03 -18.80 -16.44
C PRO A 43 -14.89 -18.74 -15.17
N GLY A 44 -14.29 -18.28 -14.07
CA GLY A 44 -15.01 -18.10 -12.81
C GLY A 44 -14.58 -18.97 -11.64
N VAL A 45 -13.44 -19.69 -11.62
CA VAL A 45 -12.98 -20.30 -10.35
C VAL A 45 -12.72 -19.25 -9.27
N ILE A 46 -12.12 -18.12 -9.65
CA ILE A 46 -11.96 -16.96 -8.74
C ILE A 46 -13.35 -16.42 -8.34
N GLU A 47 -14.28 -16.32 -9.29
CA GLU A 47 -15.65 -15.88 -9.02
C GLU A 47 -16.42 -16.87 -8.12
N THR A 48 -16.18 -18.17 -8.25
CA THR A 48 -16.82 -19.23 -7.47
C THR A 48 -16.25 -19.26 -6.07
N ILE A 49 -14.93 -19.09 -5.91
CA ILE A 49 -14.28 -18.91 -4.61
C ILE A 49 -14.79 -17.63 -3.94
N ALA A 50 -14.89 -16.51 -4.68
CA ALA A 50 -15.43 -15.26 -4.15
C ALA A 50 -16.89 -15.42 -3.73
N LYS A 51 -17.74 -16.08 -4.53
CA LYS A 51 -19.14 -16.38 -4.18
C LYS A 51 -19.23 -17.32 -2.97
N LEU A 52 -18.37 -18.33 -2.87
CA LEU A 52 -18.36 -19.27 -1.74
C LEU A 52 -17.91 -18.58 -0.46
N MET A 53 -16.84 -17.78 -0.51
CA MET A 53 -16.38 -16.97 0.61
C MET A 53 -17.45 -15.94 1.02
N ASN A 54 -18.11 -15.29 0.05
CA ASN A 54 -19.20 -14.36 0.32
C ASN A 54 -20.41 -15.07 0.95
N ASN A 55 -20.79 -16.24 0.47
CA ASN A 55 -21.90 -17.00 1.04
C ASN A 55 -21.58 -17.51 2.45
N TYR A 56 -20.36 -18.00 2.67
CA TYR A 56 -19.87 -18.40 4.00
C TYR A 56 -19.85 -17.20 4.95
N TYR A 57 -19.41 -16.05 4.46
CA TYR A 57 -19.42 -14.81 5.20
C TYR A 57 -20.85 -14.34 5.54
N MET A 58 -21.76 -14.29 4.57
CA MET A 58 -23.17 -13.93 4.80
C MET A 58 -23.83 -14.90 5.79
N TRP A 59 -23.48 -16.18 5.75
CA TRP A 59 -23.93 -17.16 6.74
C TRP A 59 -23.44 -16.81 8.14
N LEU A 60 -22.14 -16.54 8.33
CA LEU A 60 -21.60 -16.07 9.61
C LEU A 60 -22.28 -14.77 10.08
N PHE A 61 -22.50 -13.83 9.17
CA PHE A 61 -23.19 -12.58 9.44
C PHE A 61 -24.64 -12.81 9.90
N TYR A 62 -25.41 -13.66 9.23
CA TYR A 62 -26.78 -13.99 9.65
C TYR A 62 -26.83 -14.74 10.98
N VAL A 63 -25.87 -15.62 11.26
CA VAL A 63 -25.78 -16.33 12.55
C VAL A 63 -25.49 -15.35 13.68
N THR A 64 -24.62 -14.37 13.46
CA THR A 64 -24.28 -13.35 14.47
C THR A 64 -25.31 -12.23 14.61
N GLN A 65 -26.05 -11.90 13.55
CA GLN A 65 -27.12 -10.89 13.57
C GLN A 65 -28.49 -11.40 14.01
N ARG A 66 -28.66 -12.70 14.25
CA ARG A 66 -29.88 -13.27 14.84
C ARG A 66 -29.74 -13.61 16.34
N PRO A 67 -29.34 -12.69 17.24
CA PRO A 67 -29.58 -12.90 18.65
C PRO A 67 -31.06 -12.60 18.90
N TRP A 68 -31.94 -13.60 18.76
CA TRP A 68 -33.32 -13.63 19.28
C TRP A 68 -33.86 -12.29 19.85
N GLY A 69 -34.47 -11.47 18.98
CA GLY A 69 -35.18 -10.23 19.33
C GLY A 69 -34.32 -9.04 19.79
N PRO A 70 -34.86 -7.81 19.68
CA PRO A 70 -34.17 -6.62 20.20
C PRO A 70 -34.03 -6.66 21.73
N LEU A 71 -32.89 -6.20 22.24
CA LEU A 71 -32.45 -6.26 23.64
C LEU A 71 -33.50 -5.79 24.66
N TYR A 72 -34.31 -4.79 24.32
CA TYR A 72 -35.35 -4.29 25.23
C TYR A 72 -36.38 -5.36 25.56
N LYS A 73 -36.69 -6.29 24.64
CA LYS A 73 -37.62 -7.40 24.92
C LYS A 73 -37.10 -8.32 26.03
N ARG A 74 -35.78 -8.43 26.20
CA ARG A 74 -35.16 -9.22 27.28
C ARG A 74 -35.12 -8.49 28.62
N LEU A 75 -35.09 -7.16 28.62
CA LEU A 75 -35.14 -6.36 29.85
C LEU A 75 -36.55 -6.27 30.46
N PHE A 76 -37.58 -6.43 29.63
CA PHE A 76 -38.98 -6.33 30.05
C PHE A 76 -39.67 -7.69 30.26
N GLU A 77 -38.93 -8.82 30.19
CA GLU A 77 -39.43 -10.19 30.46
C GLU A 77 -40.71 -10.62 29.70
N PHE A 78 -41.06 -9.91 28.63
CA PHE A 78 -42.10 -10.35 27.71
C PHE A 78 -41.46 -11.24 26.65
N ASP A 79 -41.63 -12.54 26.85
CA ASP A 79 -41.52 -13.63 25.86
C ASP A 79 -40.24 -14.51 25.88
N MET A 80 -40.44 -15.77 25.48
CA MET A 80 -39.55 -16.93 25.62
C MET A 80 -38.08 -16.69 25.23
N HIS A 81 -37.20 -16.50 26.21
CA HIS A 81 -35.75 -16.52 26.00
C HIS A 81 -35.03 -17.46 26.99
N PRO A 82 -34.33 -18.52 26.51
CA PRO A 82 -33.67 -19.48 27.38
C PRO A 82 -32.35 -18.90 27.90
N THR A 83 -32.34 -18.47 29.16
CA THR A 83 -31.20 -18.23 30.07
C THR A 83 -30.01 -17.36 29.60
N LYS A 84 -29.26 -16.83 30.57
CA LYS A 84 -28.19 -15.82 30.47
C LYS A 84 -26.95 -16.22 29.61
N ILE A 85 -26.99 -17.36 28.92
CA ILE A 85 -25.88 -17.96 28.12
C ILE A 85 -25.72 -17.26 26.75
N THR A 86 -26.63 -16.35 26.38
CA THR A 86 -26.65 -15.67 25.07
C THR A 86 -25.87 -14.34 25.00
N TYR A 87 -25.30 -13.86 26.11
CA TYR A 87 -24.42 -12.67 26.15
C TYR A 87 -23.22 -12.70 25.15
N PRO A 88 -22.53 -13.83 24.90
CA PRO A 88 -21.45 -13.86 23.91
C PRO A 88 -21.91 -13.50 22.49
N PHE A 89 -23.16 -13.75 22.08
CA PHE A 89 -23.58 -13.45 20.71
C PHE A 89 -23.64 -11.95 20.40
N PHE A 90 -23.85 -11.10 21.42
CA PHE A 90 -23.82 -9.64 21.26
C PHE A 90 -22.39 -9.12 21.07
N THR A 91 -21.42 -9.63 21.83
CA THR A 91 -20.02 -9.24 21.67
C THR A 91 -19.48 -9.67 20.30
N HIS A 92 -19.94 -10.79 19.76
CA HIS A 92 -19.51 -11.28 18.44
C HIS A 92 -19.96 -10.39 17.27
N GLY A 93 -21.15 -9.77 17.34
CA GLY A 93 -21.61 -8.83 16.31
C GLY A 93 -20.75 -7.57 16.21
N TRP A 94 -20.36 -7.02 17.36
CA TRP A 94 -19.43 -5.87 17.42
C TRP A 94 -18.01 -6.25 17.01
N ILE A 95 -17.53 -7.45 17.38
CA ILE A 95 -16.22 -7.94 16.98
C ILE A 95 -16.13 -8.09 15.45
N LEU A 96 -17.15 -8.63 14.79
CA LEU A 96 -17.17 -8.73 13.32
C LEU A 96 -17.19 -7.33 12.68
N MET A 97 -18.08 -6.43 13.13
CA MET A 97 -18.14 -5.06 12.60
C MET A 97 -16.84 -4.28 12.81
N ALA A 98 -16.22 -4.39 13.99
CA ALA A 98 -14.93 -3.78 14.27
C ALA A 98 -13.80 -4.42 13.44
N TRP A 99 -13.85 -5.73 13.22
CA TRP A 99 -12.90 -6.43 12.37
C TRP A 99 -13.02 -5.99 10.90
N PHE A 100 -14.23 -5.73 10.39
CA PHE A 100 -14.46 -5.17 9.05
C PHE A 100 -13.99 -3.72 8.91
N GLY A 101 -14.30 -2.88 9.90
CA GLY A 101 -13.86 -1.48 9.91
C GLY A 101 -12.34 -1.37 9.92
N ASN A 102 -11.69 -2.08 10.85
CA ASN A 102 -10.27 -1.91 11.14
C ASN A 102 -9.36 -2.58 10.09
N ASN A 103 -9.64 -3.82 9.66
CA ASN A 103 -8.66 -4.57 8.85
C ASN A 103 -8.68 -4.23 7.35
N PHE A 104 -9.80 -3.73 6.81
CA PHE A 104 -9.92 -3.53 5.36
C PHE A 104 -9.99 -2.05 4.96
N VAL A 105 -10.78 -1.26 5.68
CA VAL A 105 -10.96 0.15 5.34
C VAL A 105 -9.88 0.98 5.99
N GLU A 106 -9.64 0.81 7.30
CA GLU A 106 -8.63 1.61 8.00
C GLU A 106 -7.20 1.28 7.57
N ASP A 107 -6.82 0.01 7.40
CA ASP A 107 -5.43 -0.33 7.03
C ASP A 107 -5.02 0.17 5.64
N ILE A 108 -5.87 0.04 4.62
CA ILE A 108 -5.58 0.53 3.27
C ILE A 108 -5.60 2.06 3.24
N TYR A 109 -6.51 2.69 3.97
CA TYR A 109 -6.60 4.15 4.02
C TYR A 109 -5.43 4.73 4.83
N ASN A 110 -5.08 4.13 5.96
CA ASN A 110 -3.93 4.52 6.79
C ASN A 110 -2.61 4.32 6.05
N GLU A 111 -2.37 3.19 5.40
CA GLU A 111 -1.12 2.98 4.66
C GLU A 111 -0.99 3.97 3.49
N ARG A 112 -2.08 4.24 2.77
CA ARG A 112 -2.08 5.26 1.70
C ARG A 112 -1.93 6.67 2.24
N MET A 113 -2.57 7.02 3.36
CA MET A 113 -2.45 8.34 3.98
C MET A 113 -1.04 8.57 4.55
N VAL A 114 -0.49 7.58 5.25
CA VAL A 114 0.86 7.64 5.83
C VAL A 114 1.93 7.66 4.73
N SER A 115 1.74 6.91 3.64
CA SER A 115 2.68 6.94 2.51
C SER A 115 2.50 8.13 1.56
N ALA A 116 1.39 8.86 1.65
CA ALA A 116 1.15 10.09 0.89
C ALA A 116 1.55 11.36 1.64
N ASN A 117 1.56 11.32 2.99
CA ASN A 117 1.86 12.48 3.81
C ASN A 117 3.39 12.64 4.02
N PRO A 118 3.99 13.79 3.62
CA PRO A 118 5.43 14.03 3.70
C PRO A 118 6.00 14.16 5.11
N ASP A 119 5.16 14.20 6.15
CA ASP A 119 5.61 14.21 7.54
C ASP A 119 6.04 12.81 8.03
N TYR A 120 5.69 11.74 7.31
CA TYR A 120 6.01 10.37 7.67
C TYR A 120 7.21 9.81 6.90
N VAL A 121 7.95 8.90 7.54
CA VAL A 121 9.11 8.23 6.93
C VAL A 121 8.69 7.40 5.71
N GLN A 122 7.52 6.76 5.78
CA GLN A 122 6.96 5.92 4.72
C GLN A 122 6.81 6.68 3.39
N TYR A 123 6.52 7.98 3.44
CA TYR A 123 6.49 8.82 2.24
C TYR A 123 7.83 8.83 1.52
N TYR A 124 8.94 9.02 2.25
CA TYR A 124 10.27 9.05 1.66
C TYR A 124 10.75 7.68 1.22
N VAL A 125 10.41 6.63 1.97
CA VAL A 125 10.67 5.23 1.58
C VAL A 125 10.00 4.91 0.25
N ARG A 126 8.73 5.32 0.09
CA ARG A 126 7.98 5.15 -1.16
C ARG A 126 8.52 6.03 -2.29
N LYS A 127 8.83 7.30 -2.01
CA LYS A 127 9.32 8.28 -2.99
C LYS A 127 10.67 7.88 -3.60
N TYR A 128 11.60 7.39 -2.76
CA TYR A 128 12.93 6.99 -3.20
C TYR A 128 13.05 5.48 -3.46
N ASN A 129 11.99 4.71 -3.19
CA ASN A 129 11.95 3.25 -3.27
C ASN A 129 13.15 2.58 -2.56
N ARG A 130 13.49 3.09 -1.37
CA ARG A 130 14.66 2.67 -0.58
C ARG A 130 14.33 2.65 0.90
N LEU A 131 14.92 1.72 1.63
CA LEU A 131 14.87 1.70 3.09
C LEU A 131 15.72 2.86 3.63
N LEU A 132 15.14 3.63 4.55
CA LEU A 132 15.78 4.77 5.19
C LEU A 132 15.92 4.50 6.70
N PRO A 133 16.95 5.08 7.36
CA PRO A 133 17.06 4.98 8.81
C PRO A 133 15.87 5.68 9.49
N HIS A 134 15.43 5.15 10.62
CA HIS A 134 14.25 5.65 11.35
C HIS A 134 14.35 7.14 11.73
N ASN A 135 15.56 7.66 11.95
CA ASN A 135 15.80 9.04 12.36
C ASN A 135 15.99 10.04 11.20
N ILE A 136 15.71 9.64 9.95
CA ILE A 136 15.99 10.46 8.77
C ILE A 136 15.28 11.82 8.78
N LEU A 137 14.08 11.90 9.37
CA LEU A 137 13.30 13.14 9.44
C LEU A 137 13.91 14.19 10.38
N ASN A 138 14.69 13.74 11.36
CA ASN A 138 15.34 14.61 12.34
C ASN A 138 16.68 15.14 11.80
N TRP A 139 17.35 14.38 10.95
CA TRP A 139 18.62 14.76 10.33
C TRP A 139 18.40 15.58 9.07
N ARG A 140 17.76 16.74 9.21
CA ARG A 140 17.46 17.63 8.10
C ARG A 140 18.09 19.01 8.26
N THR A 141 18.63 19.52 7.17
CA THR A 141 19.02 20.93 7.06
C THR A 141 17.75 21.78 6.99
N SER A 142 17.77 22.97 7.61
CA SER A 142 16.63 23.88 7.56
C SER A 142 16.30 24.27 6.12
N ALA A 143 15.05 24.08 5.71
CA ALA A 143 14.57 24.49 4.38
C ALA A 143 14.69 26.01 4.18
N HIS A 144 14.48 26.79 5.24
CA HIS A 144 14.65 28.25 5.18
C HIS A 144 16.08 28.63 4.84
N TYR A 145 17.06 27.94 5.44
CA TYR A 145 18.46 28.22 5.14
C TYR A 145 18.80 27.92 3.68
N ILE A 146 18.31 26.80 3.13
CA ILE A 146 18.56 26.42 1.73
C ILE A 146 18.02 27.48 0.77
N GLU A 147 16.77 27.92 0.95
CA GLU A 147 16.15 28.89 0.04
C GLU A 147 16.70 30.30 0.22
N ILE A 148 16.89 30.76 1.47
CA ILE A 148 17.44 32.09 1.73
C ILE A 148 18.87 32.19 1.21
N ASN A 149 19.71 31.18 1.48
CA ASN A 149 21.09 31.19 1.01
C ASN A 149 21.17 31.14 -0.52
N ARG A 150 20.26 30.40 -1.18
CA ARG A 150 20.16 30.39 -2.64
C ARG A 150 19.86 31.79 -3.17
N ILE A 151 18.85 32.48 -2.64
CA ILE A 151 18.51 33.85 -3.06
C ILE A 151 19.68 34.80 -2.78
N TYR A 152 20.25 34.73 -1.58
CA TYR A 152 21.37 35.55 -1.17
C TYR A 152 22.58 35.41 -2.10
N SER A 153 22.93 34.17 -2.47
CA SER A 153 24.07 33.90 -3.35
C SER A 153 23.88 34.52 -4.74
N VAL A 154 22.67 34.48 -5.29
CA VAL A 154 22.35 35.08 -6.58
C VAL A 154 22.43 36.60 -6.50
N GLU A 155 21.86 37.20 -5.46
CA GLU A 155 21.88 38.65 -5.28
C GLU A 155 23.30 39.20 -5.02
N MET A 156 24.12 38.49 -4.26
CA MET A 156 25.50 38.89 -4.02
C MET A 156 26.36 38.74 -5.28
N ASN A 157 26.16 37.71 -6.09
CA ASN A 157 26.86 37.56 -7.36
C ASN A 157 26.53 38.68 -8.34
N LYS A 158 25.29 39.17 -8.39
CA LYS A 158 24.92 40.34 -9.21
C LYS A 158 25.73 41.58 -8.79
N LYS A 159 25.82 41.85 -7.48
CA LYS A 159 26.58 42.99 -6.94
C LYS A 159 28.08 42.83 -7.19
N ALA A 160 28.61 41.62 -6.97
CA ALA A 160 30.01 41.30 -7.21
C ALA A 160 30.41 41.55 -8.68
N ASN A 161 29.57 41.14 -9.64
CA ASN A 161 29.84 41.36 -11.07
C ASN A 161 29.95 42.84 -11.44
N ILE A 162 29.12 43.71 -10.84
CA ILE A 162 29.19 45.17 -11.06
C ILE A 162 30.53 45.70 -10.54
N LEU A 163 30.89 45.32 -9.32
CA LEU A 163 32.11 45.78 -8.67
C LEU A 163 33.37 45.29 -9.41
N ILE A 164 33.37 44.04 -9.87
CA ILE A 164 34.45 43.48 -10.68
C ILE A 164 34.65 44.28 -11.97
N ARG A 165 33.56 44.66 -12.66
CA ARG A 165 33.65 45.49 -13.87
C ARG A 165 34.27 46.87 -13.58
N GLN A 166 33.89 47.48 -12.46
CA GLN A 166 34.48 48.76 -12.04
C GLN A 166 35.99 48.63 -11.78
N ILE A 167 36.41 47.61 -11.04
CA ILE A 167 37.83 47.35 -10.77
C ILE A 167 38.63 47.17 -12.06
N TYR A 168 38.08 46.46 -13.06
CA TYR A 168 38.77 46.30 -14.33
C TYR A 168 38.91 47.62 -15.09
N GLN A 169 37.85 48.44 -15.11
CA GLN A 169 37.90 49.77 -15.75
C GLN A 169 38.91 50.70 -15.07
N ASP A 170 38.98 50.70 -13.74
CA ASP A 170 39.94 51.51 -13.01
C ASP A 170 41.38 51.04 -13.27
N LYS A 171 41.62 49.73 -13.29
CA LYS A 171 42.93 49.16 -13.67
C LYS A 171 43.34 49.52 -15.10
N GLU A 172 42.40 49.59 -16.04
CA GLU A 172 42.70 50.03 -17.41
C GLU A 172 43.08 51.51 -17.45
N ARG A 173 42.36 52.36 -16.70
CA ARG A 173 42.70 53.79 -16.59
C ARG A 173 44.08 54.02 -16.00
N GLU A 174 44.41 53.31 -14.92
CA GLU A 174 45.74 53.39 -14.28
C GLU A 174 46.86 53.02 -15.26
N LYS A 175 46.67 51.96 -16.06
CA LYS A 175 47.63 51.57 -17.09
C LYS A 175 47.83 52.66 -18.15
N CYS A 176 46.75 53.28 -18.62
CA CYS A 176 46.83 54.38 -19.59
C CYS A 176 47.57 55.60 -19.04
N LEU A 177 47.30 55.96 -17.77
CA LEU A 177 47.99 57.07 -17.10
C LEU A 177 49.49 56.77 -16.95
N ALA A 178 49.86 55.54 -16.58
CA ALA A 178 51.25 55.14 -16.47
C ALA A 178 51.99 55.23 -17.82
N LEU A 179 51.36 54.81 -18.92
CA LEU A 179 51.94 54.93 -20.27
C LEU A 179 52.14 56.40 -20.68
N ASN A 180 51.17 57.28 -20.38
CA ASN A 180 51.27 58.70 -20.70
C ASN A 180 52.36 59.42 -19.89
N SER A 181 52.67 58.95 -18.67
CA SER A 181 53.77 59.52 -17.86
C SER A 181 55.18 59.11 -18.32
N GLN A 182 55.29 58.15 -19.23
CA GLN A 182 56.56 57.65 -19.76
C GLN A 182 56.96 58.26 -21.11
N ASN A 183 56.05 58.98 -21.77
CA ASN A 183 56.29 59.75 -23.00
C ASN A 183 56.51 61.23 -22.67
#